data_AF-A0A0F9KKS8-F1
#
_entry.id   AF-A0A0F9KKS8-F1
#
_cell.length_a   1.000
_cell.length_b   1.000
_cell.length_c   1.000
_cell.angle_alpha   90.00
_cell.angle_beta   90.00
_cell.angle_gamma   90.00
#
_symmetry.space_group_name_H-M   'P 1'
#
loop_
_entity.id
_entity.type
_entity.pdbx_description
1 polymer ?
#
loop_
_entity_poly.entity_id
_entity_poly.type
_entity_poly.pdbx_seq_one_letter_code
_entity_poly.pdbx_strand_id
1 'polypeptide(L)' 'MATKKTDDKEKVREARKKTRLADEAKAFAELVAKVKKDHSKEELLARVSKQPDNYEIAEFMAARKALDEMKVPYSKSF' A
#
# COMPACT_ATOMS: atom_id res chain seq x y z
N MET A 1 39.55 15.15 16.34
CA MET A 1 38.86 13.85 16.55
C MET A 1 37.45 13.97 15.99
N ALA A 2 37.25 13.55 14.74
CA ALA A 2 35.97 13.58 14.04
C ALA A 2 35.44 12.14 13.89
N THR A 3 34.15 12.00 13.55
CA THR A 3 33.53 10.80 12.94
C THR A 3 33.18 9.60 13.84
N LYS A 4 32.54 9.79 15.01
CA LYS A 4 31.82 8.68 15.68
C LYS A 4 30.31 8.89 15.92
N LYS A 5 29.78 10.11 15.77
CA LYS A 5 28.36 10.40 16.08
C LYS A 5 27.42 10.44 14.86
N THR A 6 27.95 10.32 13.65
CA THR A 6 27.16 10.36 12.40
C THR A 6 26.67 8.97 11.96
N ASP A 7 27.48 7.93 12.19
CA ASP A 7 27.23 6.56 11.73
C ASP A 7 26.00 5.91 12.42
N ASP A 8 25.83 6.10 13.73
CA ASP A 8 24.68 5.55 14.47
C ASP A 8 23.35 6.16 14.03
N LYS A 9 23.34 7.44 13.66
CA LYS A 9 22.10 8.13 13.26
C LYS A 9 21.59 7.65 11.90
N GLU A 10 22.47 7.27 10.97
CA GLU A 10 22.08 6.71 9.68
C GLU A 10 21.51 5.30 9.82
N LYS A 11 22.14 4.44 10.62
CA LYS A 11 21.64 3.07 10.88
C LYS A 11 20.28 3.07 11.55
N VAL A 12 20.05 3.98 12.50
CA VAL A 12 18.73 4.16 13.14
C VAL A 12 17.69 4.66 12.12
N ARG A 13 18.09 5.49 11.15
CA ARG A 13 17.19 6.01 10.10
C ARG A 13 16.81 4.92 9.10
N GLU A 14 17.76 4.09 8.68
CA GLU A 14 17.50 2.96 7.79
C GLU A 14 16.62 1.89 8.45
N ALA A 15 16.87 1.58 9.72
CA ALA A 15 16.04 0.65 10.48
C ALA A 15 14.59 1.14 10.57
N ARG A 16 14.38 2.43 10.91
CA ARG A 16 13.04 3.05 10.95
C ARG A 16 12.35 3.06 9.59
N LYS A 17 13.11 3.22 8.50
CA LYS A 17 12.55 3.19 7.13
C LYS A 17 12.10 1.77 6.77
N LYS A 18 12.87 0.74 7.14
CA LYS A 18 12.51 -0.67 6.92
C LYS A 18 11.28 -1.08 7.73
N THR A 19 11.18 -0.68 9.00
CA THR A 19 9.98 -0.98 9.81
C THR A 19 8.75 -0.28 9.26
N ARG A 20 8.87 0.99 8.86
CA ARG A 20 7.74 1.73 8.27
C ARG A 20 7.23 1.09 6.98
N LEU A 21 8.13 0.67 6.09
CA LEU A 21 7.76 -0.04 4.85
C LEU A 21 7.10 -1.40 5.14
N ALA A 22 7.54 -2.11 6.18
CA ALA A 22 6.94 -3.37 6.59
C ALA A 22 5.53 -3.17 7.16
N ASP A 23 5.34 -2.12 7.98
CA ASP A 23 4.03 -1.76 8.55
C ASP A 23 3.06 -1.31 7.45
N GLU A 24 3.53 -0.51 6.48
CA GLU A 24 2.77 -0.10 5.29
C GLU A 24 2.37 -1.33 4.46
N ALA A 25 3.30 -2.27 4.21
CA ALA A 25 3.02 -3.50 3.47
C ALA A 25 2.03 -4.42 4.20
N LYS A 26 2.11 -4.50 5.54
CA LYS A 26 1.19 -5.29 6.36
C LYS A 26 -0.20 -4.66 6.38
N ALA A 27 -0.29 -3.35 6.61
CA ALA A 27 -1.56 -2.62 6.55
C ALA A 27 -2.21 -2.79 5.17
N PHE A 28 -1.42 -2.70 4.11
CA PHE A 28 -1.87 -2.95 2.75
C PHE A 28 -2.35 -4.38 2.54
N ALA A 29 -1.64 -5.39 3.05
CA ALA A 29 -2.06 -6.79 2.96
C ALA A 29 -3.36 -7.06 3.74
N GLU A 30 -3.52 -6.46 4.93
CA GLU A 30 -4.76 -6.53 5.70
C GLU A 30 -5.92 -5.84 4.98
N LEU A 31 -5.67 -4.71 4.33
CA LEU A 31 -6.64 -4.01 3.51
C LEU A 31 -7.05 -4.85 2.30
N VAL A 32 -6.09 -5.44 1.58
CA VAL A 32 -6.35 -6.38 0.47
C VAL A 32 -7.15 -7.59 0.96
N ALA A 33 -6.81 -8.15 2.13
CA ALA A 33 -7.51 -9.31 2.69
C ALA A 33 -8.96 -8.97 3.08
N LYS A 34 -9.19 -7.82 3.73
CA LYS A 34 -10.54 -7.30 4.00
C LYS A 34 -11.32 -7.08 2.71
N VAL A 35 -10.69 -6.43 1.73
CA VAL A 35 -11.28 -6.17 0.42
C VAL A 35 -11.66 -7.45 -0.32
N LYS A 36 -10.83 -8.49 -0.28
CA LYS A 36 -11.15 -9.80 -0.84
C LYS A 36 -12.27 -10.54 -0.11
N LYS A 37 -12.38 -10.32 1.20
CA LYS A 37 -13.33 -11.03 2.06
C LYS A 37 -14.73 -10.39 2.01
N ASP A 38 -14.77 -9.06 2.00
CA ASP A 38 -15.99 -8.30 2.29
C ASP A 38 -16.62 -7.66 1.05
N HIS A 39 -15.86 -7.44 -0.04
CA HIS A 39 -16.34 -6.68 -1.20
C HIS A 39 -16.57 -7.53 -2.45
N SER A 40 -17.69 -7.26 -3.12
CA SER A 40 -17.98 -7.82 -4.45
C SER A 40 -16.96 -7.27 -5.46
N LYS A 41 -16.65 -8.07 -6.49
CA LYS A 41 -15.82 -7.66 -7.64
C LYS A 41 -16.25 -6.29 -8.21
N GLU A 42 -17.53 -5.96 -8.17
CA GLU A 42 -18.09 -4.70 -8.69
C GLU A 42 -17.71 -3.50 -7.84
N GLU A 43 -17.68 -3.66 -6.52
CA GLU A 43 -17.32 -2.58 -5.60
C GLU A 43 -15.83 -2.29 -5.64
N LEU A 44 -15.03 -3.34 -5.81
CA LEU A 44 -13.62 -3.25 -6.16
C LEU A 44 -13.41 -2.44 -7.45
N LEU A 45 -14.10 -2.82 -8.52
CA LEU A 45 -14.04 -2.09 -9.79
C LEU A 45 -14.46 -0.62 -9.63
N ALA A 46 -15.50 -0.34 -8.84
CA ALA A 46 -15.93 1.02 -8.57
C ALA A 46 -14.84 1.87 -7.89
N ARG A 47 -14.13 1.30 -6.90
CA ARG A 47 -13.01 1.97 -6.22
C ARG A 47 -11.84 2.27 -7.14
N VAL A 48 -11.46 1.34 -8.03
CA VAL A 48 -10.33 1.57 -8.97
C VAL A 48 -10.75 2.40 -10.18
N SER A 49 -12.05 2.62 -10.38
CA SER A 49 -12.60 3.44 -11.47
C SER A 49 -12.65 4.94 -11.18
N LYS A 50 -12.27 5.37 -9.97
CA LYS A 50 -12.20 6.77 -9.58
C LYS A 50 -10.78 7.11 -9.16
N GLN A 51 -10.35 8.33 -9.44
CA GLN A 51 -9.11 8.86 -8.89
C GLN A 51 -9.25 8.96 -7.36
N PRO A 52 -8.37 8.33 -6.58
CA PRO A 52 -8.47 8.39 -5.12
C PRO A 52 -8.01 9.74 -4.60
N ASP A 53 -8.65 10.21 -3.53
CA ASP A 53 -8.11 11.29 -2.73
C ASP A 53 -6.85 10.83 -1.98
N ASN A 54 -6.02 11.76 -1.52
CA ASN A 54 -4.75 11.43 -0.83
C ASN A 54 -4.93 10.46 0.35
N TYR A 55 -6.06 10.55 1.06
CA TYR A 55 -6.39 9.68 2.19
C TYR A 55 -6.84 8.28 1.78
N GLU A 56 -7.17 8.08 0.50
CA GLU A 56 -7.72 6.83 -0.05
C GLU A 56 -6.72 6.07 -0.93
N ILE A 57 -5.52 6.63 -1.17
CA ILE A 57 -4.48 6.01 -2.02
C ILE A 57 -4.17 4.58 -1.60
N ALA A 58 -4.10 4.31 -0.29
CA ALA A 58 -3.83 2.97 0.23
C ALA A 58 -4.96 1.99 -0.11
N GLU A 59 -6.21 2.45 -0.02
CA GLU A 59 -7.40 1.65 -0.35
C GLU A 59 -7.49 1.39 -1.85
N PHE A 60 -7.21 2.40 -2.67
CA PHE A 60 -7.16 2.28 -4.12
C PHE A 60 -6.09 1.30 -4.58
N MET A 61 -4.87 1.41 -4.05
CA MET A 61 -3.79 0.49 -4.40
C MET A 61 -4.13 -0.95 -3.96
N ALA A 62 -4.83 -1.10 -2.82
CA ALA A 62 -5.23 -2.41 -2.32
C ALA A 62 -6.31 -3.03 -3.21
N ALA A 63 -7.31 -2.24 -3.58
CA ALA A 63 -8.34 -2.63 -4.53
C ALA A 63 -7.75 -3.02 -5.90
N ARG A 64 -6.81 -2.22 -6.39
CA ARG A 64 -6.08 -2.48 -7.63
C ARG A 64 -5.34 -3.81 -7.59
N LYS A 65 -4.56 -4.06 -6.54
CA LYS A 65 -3.83 -5.32 -6.36
C LYS A 65 -4.78 -6.51 -6.21
N ALA A 66 -5.90 -6.35 -5.50
CA ALA A 66 -6.90 -7.40 -5.38
C ALA A 66 -7.49 -7.78 -6.74
N LEU A 67 -7.83 -6.79 -7.59
CA LEU A 67 -8.29 -7.04 -8.96
C LEU A 67 -7.22 -7.70 -9.85
N ASP A 68 -5.96 -7.26 -9.75
CA ASP A 68 -4.83 -7.86 -10.45
C ASP A 68 -4.66 -9.34 -10.07
N GLU A 69 -4.74 -9.68 -8.77
CA GLU A 69 -4.65 -11.06 -8.29
C GLU A 69 -5.85 -11.91 -8.73
N MET A 70 -7.04 -11.32 -8.82
CA MET A 70 -8.24 -11.97 -9.38
C MET A 70 -8.21 -12.05 -10.92
N LYS A 71 -7.18 -11.48 -11.57
CA LYS A 71 -7.06 -11.35 -13.03
C LYS A 71 -8.27 -10.67 -13.68
N VAL A 72 -8.89 -9.75 -12.95
CA VAL A 72 -10.06 -9.01 -13.43
C VAL A 72 -9.55 -7.82 -14.24
N PRO A 73 -9.98 -7.66 -15.51
CA PRO A 73 -9.65 -6.47 -16.27
C PRO A 73 -10.39 -5.26 -15.69
N TYR A 74 -9.67 -4.17 -15.48
CA TYR A 74 -10.21 -2.87 -15.07
C TYR A 74 -9.55 -1.76 -15.89
N SER A 75 -10.27 -0.66 -16.09
CA SER A 75 -9.75 0.48 -16.84
C SER A 75 -8.58 1.11 -16.06
N LYS A 76 -7.41 1.20 -16.68
CA LYS A 76 -6.20 1.80 -16.09
C LYS A 76 -6.14 3.34 -16.26
N SER A 77 -7.25 3.96 -16.65
CA SER A 77 -7.26 5.34 -17.14
C SER A 77 -7.46 6.36 -16.01
N PHE A 78 -6.43 6.61 -15.19
CA PHE A 78 -6.29 7.84 -14.38
C PHE A 78 -4.81 8.17 -14.15
#